data_AF-A0A7V2TT86-F1
#
_entry.id   AF-A0A7V2TT86-F1
#
_cell.length_a   1.000
_cell.length_b   1.000
_cell.length_c   1.000
_cell.angle_alpha   90.00
_cell.angle_beta   90.00
_cell.angle_gamma   90.00
#
_symmetry.space_group_name_H-M   'P 1'
#
loop_
_entity.id
_entity.type
_entity.pdbx_description
1 polymer ?
#
loop_
_entity_poly.entity_id
_entity_poly.type
_entity_poly.pdbx_seq_one_letter_code
_entity_poly.pdbx_strand_id
1 'polypeptide(L)'
;MEIRLQGLGVSPGIAVAPVIVHARGRWHVPVYPISNPEAEIERFHLALESAREDLLRLYAQTTAALGSGHAAIFQAHLMILDDPVFQEEVSGLVRSRLCNVEHALDRVSREYLEKMGQLAESHLQDRHADILDVVDRLMERLLAVQPRRLADIEEPVVLVARDLSPSETVGLNRELVQAIVVEVGSVTSHSAILARALQIPAVIGVPSITAKVIPGQFLVVDGSDGTVILDPEPNTQRR
;
A
#
# COMPACT_ATOMS: atom_id res chain seq x y z
N MET A 1 -29.54 8.82 8.90
CA MET A 1 -29.77 8.72 7.44
C MET A 1 -28.68 7.82 6.91
N GLU A 2 -29.04 6.65 6.41
CA GLU A 2 -28.11 5.70 5.82
C GLU A 2 -27.55 6.29 4.51
N ILE A 3 -26.23 6.37 4.36
CA ILE A 3 -25.58 6.85 3.12
C ILE A 3 -25.11 5.62 2.35
N ARG A 4 -25.55 5.52 1.09
CA ARG A 4 -25.13 4.46 0.18
C ARG A 4 -24.17 5.02 -0.86
N LEU A 5 -23.04 4.34 -1.00
CA LEU A 5 -22.01 4.64 -1.98
C LEU A 5 -21.88 3.47 -2.93
N GLN A 6 -21.57 3.78 -4.18
CA GLN A 6 -21.40 2.80 -5.24
C GLN A 6 -19.94 2.80 -5.68
N GLY A 7 -19.38 1.60 -5.78
CA GLY A 7 -18.13 1.33 -6.48
C GLY A 7 -18.29 0.07 -7.31
N LEU A 8 -17.17 -0.61 -7.53
CA LEU A 8 -17.10 -1.85 -8.27
C LEU A 8 -16.80 -3.00 -7.32
N GLY A 9 -17.73 -3.94 -7.22
CA GLY A 9 -17.51 -5.19 -6.51
C GLY A 9 -16.45 -6.01 -7.22
N VAL A 10 -15.35 -6.31 -6.53
CA VAL A 10 -14.28 -7.15 -7.09
C VAL A 10 -14.17 -8.48 -6.40
N SER A 11 -14.52 -8.59 -5.13
CA SER A 11 -14.45 -9.86 -4.40
C SER A 11 -15.79 -10.08 -3.69
N PRO A 12 -16.54 -11.15 -4.00
CA PRO A 12 -17.90 -11.34 -3.53
C PRO A 12 -17.97 -11.60 -2.02
N GLY A 13 -19.13 -11.35 -1.44
CA GLY A 13 -19.42 -11.52 -0.02
C GLY A 13 -19.92 -10.22 0.63
N ILE A 14 -20.49 -10.36 1.83
CA ILE A 14 -21.05 -9.24 2.59
C ILE A 14 -20.40 -9.23 3.97
N ALA A 15 -19.95 -8.07 4.42
CA ALA A 15 -19.38 -7.87 5.74
C ALA A 15 -19.96 -6.66 6.44
N VAL A 16 -20.06 -6.75 7.77
CA VAL A 16 -20.49 -5.66 8.65
C VAL A 16 -19.51 -5.54 9.81
N ALA A 17 -18.77 -4.44 9.88
CA ALA A 17 -17.77 -4.22 10.92
C ALA A 17 -17.48 -2.71 11.10
N PRO A 18 -16.89 -2.29 12.23
CA PRO A 18 -16.38 -0.94 12.40
C PRO A 18 -15.26 -0.63 11.40
N VAL A 19 -15.16 0.63 10.97
CA VAL A 19 -14.19 1.04 9.97
C VAL A 19 -12.86 1.45 10.59
N ILE A 20 -11.75 1.03 9.96
CA ILE A 20 -10.44 1.67 10.11
C ILE A 20 -10.10 2.35 8.78
N VAL A 21 -9.64 3.60 8.86
CA VAL A 21 -9.13 4.33 7.69
C VAL A 21 -7.62 4.19 7.65
N HIS A 22 -7.13 3.48 6.65
CA HIS A 22 -5.71 3.40 6.32
C HIS A 22 -5.35 4.50 5.33
N ALA A 23 -4.54 5.44 5.78
CA ALA A 23 -4.04 6.53 4.96
C ALA A 23 -2.56 6.29 4.67
N ARG A 24 -2.23 6.03 3.40
CA ARG A 24 -0.87 6.23 2.88
C ARG A 24 -0.56 7.73 2.87
N GLY A 25 -0.05 8.23 3.98
CA GLY A 25 0.42 9.62 4.10
C GLY A 25 1.72 9.82 3.30
N ARG A 26 1.96 11.05 2.82
CA ARG A 26 3.31 11.42 2.41
C ARG A 26 4.19 11.46 3.65
N TRP A 27 5.33 10.77 3.61
CA TRP A 27 6.33 10.85 4.67
C TRP A 27 6.68 12.32 4.94
N HIS A 28 6.67 12.72 6.22
CA HIS A 28 7.31 13.96 6.61
C HIS A 28 8.80 13.71 6.70
N VAL A 29 9.49 13.92 5.58
CA VAL A 29 10.91 13.61 5.46
C VAL A 29 11.72 14.76 6.07
N PRO A 30 12.48 14.53 7.16
CA PRO A 30 13.35 15.54 7.73
C PRO A 30 14.47 15.86 6.74
N VAL A 31 14.88 17.12 6.72
CA VAL A 31 15.99 17.58 5.90
C VAL A 31 17.04 18.21 6.80
N TYR A 32 18.21 17.61 6.84
CA TYR A 32 19.33 18.12 7.62
C TYR A 32 20.66 17.88 6.91
N PRO A 33 21.64 18.79 7.10
CA PRO A 33 22.98 18.60 6.59
C PRO A 33 23.68 17.48 7.36
N ILE A 34 24.58 16.77 6.69
CA ILE A 34 25.38 15.69 7.26
C ILE A 34 26.87 16.00 7.13
N SER A 35 27.68 15.43 8.03
CA SER A 35 29.13 15.55 7.99
C SER A 35 29.85 14.31 7.45
N ASN A 36 29.16 13.16 7.40
CA ASN A 36 29.71 11.88 6.96
C ASN A 36 28.73 11.19 5.98
N PRO A 37 28.88 11.43 4.66
CA PRO A 37 28.00 10.82 3.66
C PRO A 37 28.09 9.30 3.63
N GLU A 38 29.26 8.72 3.91
CA GLU A 38 29.49 7.28 3.87
C GLU A 38 28.69 6.55 4.96
N ALA A 39 28.52 7.17 6.14
CA ALA A 39 27.66 6.62 7.19
C ALA A 39 26.17 6.59 6.78
N GLU A 40 25.70 7.61 6.05
CA GLU A 40 24.32 7.64 5.54
C GLU A 40 24.10 6.64 4.40
N ILE A 41 25.12 6.42 3.55
CA ILE A 41 25.09 5.40 2.49
C ILE A 41 25.10 3.99 3.11
N GLU A 42 25.86 3.77 4.19
CA GLU A 42 25.79 2.50 4.91
C GLU A 42 24.39 2.27 5.51
N ARG A 43 23.77 3.29 6.12
CA ARG A 43 22.36 3.22 6.56
C ARG A 43 21.42 2.87 5.40
N PHE A 44 21.64 3.43 4.23
CA PHE A 44 20.85 3.13 3.02
C PHE A 44 21.01 1.67 2.59
N HIS A 45 22.24 1.16 2.53
CA HIS A 45 22.49 -0.23 2.15
C HIS A 45 21.87 -1.22 3.15
N LEU A 46 21.93 -0.93 4.45
CA LEU A 46 21.25 -1.73 5.46
C LEU A 46 19.72 -1.73 5.27
N ALA A 47 19.15 -0.59 4.89
CA ALA A 47 17.72 -0.49 4.57
C ALA A 47 17.36 -1.29 3.30
N LEU A 48 18.19 -1.24 2.25
CA LEU A 48 18.02 -2.03 1.03
C LEU A 48 18.04 -3.54 1.32
N GLU A 49 19.03 -4.02 2.07
CA GLU A 49 19.14 -5.44 2.41
C GLU A 49 17.97 -5.92 3.28
N SER A 50 17.56 -5.12 4.27
CA SER A 50 16.37 -5.45 5.06
C SER A 50 15.09 -5.44 4.21
N ALA A 51 14.96 -4.54 3.23
CA ALA A 51 13.81 -4.52 2.32
C ALA A 51 13.80 -5.73 1.38
N ARG A 52 14.97 -6.16 0.90
CA ARG A 52 15.16 -7.36 0.10
C ARG A 52 14.66 -8.60 0.84
N GLU A 53 15.08 -8.79 2.09
CA GLU A 53 14.66 -9.92 2.91
C GLU A 53 13.14 -10.00 3.08
N ASP A 54 12.48 -8.84 3.29
CA ASP A 54 11.03 -8.77 3.41
C ASP A 54 10.32 -9.10 2.10
N LEU A 55 10.80 -8.58 0.97
CA LEU A 55 10.23 -8.89 -0.34
C LEU A 55 10.36 -10.37 -0.68
N LEU A 56 11.50 -10.99 -0.36
CA LEU A 56 11.69 -12.44 -0.51
C LEU A 56 10.73 -13.25 0.37
N ARG A 57 10.50 -12.78 1.60
CA ARG A 57 9.52 -13.40 2.51
C ARG A 57 8.11 -13.33 1.96
N LEU A 58 7.70 -12.15 1.47
CA LEU A 58 6.39 -11.95 0.86
C LEU A 58 6.21 -12.73 -0.43
N TYR A 59 7.25 -12.82 -1.25
CA TYR A 59 7.26 -13.68 -2.43
C TYR A 59 7.00 -15.14 -2.03
N ALA A 60 7.71 -15.66 -1.03
CA ALA A 60 7.54 -17.03 -0.55
C ALA A 60 6.14 -17.28 0.04
N GLN A 61 5.65 -16.37 0.90
CA GLN A 61 4.32 -16.45 1.51
C GLN A 61 3.22 -16.42 0.45
N THR A 62 3.31 -15.50 -0.51
CA THR A 62 2.34 -15.36 -1.60
C THR A 62 2.38 -16.57 -2.53
N THR A 63 3.57 -17.09 -2.82
CA THR A 63 3.72 -18.32 -3.63
C THR A 63 3.04 -19.50 -2.95
N ALA A 64 3.23 -19.66 -1.63
CA ALA A 64 2.63 -20.75 -0.87
C ALA A 64 1.10 -20.61 -0.75
N ALA A 65 0.60 -19.39 -0.55
CA ALA A 65 -0.83 -19.14 -0.35
C ALA A 65 -1.63 -19.09 -1.66
N LEU A 66 -1.07 -18.45 -2.70
CA LEU A 66 -1.81 -18.03 -3.90
C LEU A 66 -1.15 -18.48 -5.23
N GLY A 67 0.02 -19.12 -5.18
CA GLY A 67 0.77 -19.58 -6.35
C GLY A 67 1.76 -18.55 -6.91
N SER A 68 2.71 -19.02 -7.72
CA SER A 68 3.83 -18.22 -8.23
C SER A 68 3.42 -17.07 -9.16
N GLY A 69 2.29 -17.20 -9.88
CA GLY A 69 1.78 -16.14 -10.75
C GLY A 69 1.43 -14.87 -9.98
N HIS A 70 0.83 -15.00 -8.79
CA HIS A 70 0.52 -13.85 -7.93
C HIS A 70 1.77 -13.29 -7.24
N ALA A 71 2.78 -14.13 -6.99
CA ALA A 71 4.02 -13.71 -6.35
C ALA A 71 4.97 -12.94 -7.29
N ALA A 72 4.78 -13.02 -8.62
CA ALA A 72 5.63 -12.36 -9.61
C ALA A 72 5.76 -10.84 -9.42
N ILE A 73 4.76 -10.21 -8.80
CA ILE A 73 4.79 -8.78 -8.43
C ILE A 73 5.98 -8.43 -7.53
N PHE A 74 6.32 -9.31 -6.58
CA PHE A 74 7.45 -9.09 -5.68
C PHE A 74 8.80 -9.30 -6.38
N GLN A 75 8.83 -10.02 -7.51
CA GLN A 75 10.03 -10.08 -8.36
C GLN A 75 10.26 -8.73 -9.05
N ALA A 76 9.19 -8.08 -9.53
CA ALA A 76 9.30 -6.73 -10.07
C ALA A 76 9.76 -5.72 -9.01
N HIS A 77 9.27 -5.84 -7.76
CA HIS A 77 9.74 -5.01 -6.65
C HIS A 77 11.23 -5.25 -6.34
N LEU A 78 11.69 -6.49 -6.35
CA LEU A 78 13.11 -6.82 -6.19
C LEU A 78 13.96 -6.23 -7.32
N MET A 79 13.48 -6.26 -8.57
CA MET A 79 14.18 -5.64 -9.70
C MET A 79 14.30 -4.11 -9.56
N ILE A 80 13.28 -3.45 -9.02
CA ILE A 80 13.32 -2.00 -8.73
C ILE A 80 14.31 -1.72 -7.59
N LEU A 81 14.23 -2.50 -6.52
CA LEU A 81 15.12 -2.38 -5.37
C LEU A 81 16.60 -2.56 -5.77
N ASP A 82 16.86 -3.49 -6.70
CA ASP A 82 18.20 -3.88 -7.16
C ASP A 82 18.74 -3.03 -8.31
N ASP A 83 17.99 -2.03 -8.77
CA ASP A 83 18.45 -1.15 -9.84
C ASP A 83 19.68 -0.34 -9.38
N PRO A 84 20.88 -0.64 -9.92
CA PRO A 84 22.10 0.05 -9.51
C PRO A 84 22.07 1.53 -9.90
N VAL A 85 21.30 1.91 -10.92
CA VAL A 85 21.15 3.32 -11.32
C VAL A 85 20.39 4.08 -10.25
N PHE A 86 19.28 3.55 -9.77
CA PHE A 86 18.50 4.16 -8.68
C PHE A 86 19.34 4.29 -7.40
N GLN A 87 20.05 3.22 -7.01
CA GLN A 87 20.89 3.24 -5.81
C GLN A 87 22.05 4.24 -5.90
N GLU A 88 22.70 4.35 -7.07
CA GLU A 88 23.79 5.30 -7.27
C GLU A 88 23.27 6.75 -7.35
N GLU A 89 22.09 7.00 -7.93
CA GLU A 89 21.49 8.33 -7.93
C GLU A 89 21.19 8.82 -6.50
N VAL A 90 20.63 7.96 -5.64
CA VAL A 90 20.40 8.28 -4.22
C VAL A 90 21.73 8.55 -3.51
N SER A 91 22.70 7.64 -3.64
CA SER A 91 24.02 7.76 -3.00
C SER A 91 24.81 8.98 -3.49
N GLY A 92 24.76 9.25 -4.79
CA GLY A 92 25.39 10.43 -5.41
C GLY A 92 24.76 11.74 -4.93
N LEU A 93 23.44 11.76 -4.71
CA LEU A 93 22.75 12.93 -4.15
C LEU A 93 23.18 13.19 -2.70
N VAL A 94 23.30 12.15 -1.87
CA VAL A 94 23.84 12.23 -0.50
C VAL A 94 25.26 12.82 -0.50
N ARG A 95 26.17 12.29 -1.32
CA ARG A 95 27.57 12.77 -1.40
C ARG A 95 27.68 14.21 -1.91
N SER A 96 26.92 14.55 -2.94
CA SER A 96 27.03 15.86 -3.61
C SER A 96 26.36 16.99 -2.84
N ARG A 97 25.26 16.69 -2.13
CA ARG A 97 24.48 17.69 -1.39
C ARG A 97 24.77 17.70 0.11
N LEU A 98 25.51 16.71 0.62
CA LEU A 98 25.75 16.53 2.04
C LEU A 98 24.44 16.60 2.84
N CYS A 99 23.43 15.85 2.39
CA CYS A 99 22.13 15.72 3.04
C CYS A 99 21.86 14.28 3.48
N ASN A 100 20.95 14.12 4.43
CA ASN A 100 20.51 12.82 4.91
C ASN A 100 19.85 11.94 3.82
N VAL A 101 19.97 10.62 3.98
CA VAL A 101 19.57 9.68 2.93
C VAL A 101 18.05 9.65 2.67
N GLU A 102 17.23 9.92 3.68
CA GLU A 102 15.78 9.98 3.51
C GLU A 102 15.39 11.12 2.56
N HIS A 103 16.04 12.28 2.70
CA HIS A 103 15.82 13.39 1.79
C HIS A 103 16.26 13.06 0.36
N ALA A 104 17.41 12.42 0.21
CA ALA A 104 17.90 12.01 -1.10
C ALA A 104 16.97 10.99 -1.78
N LEU A 105 16.52 9.97 -1.02
CA LEU A 105 15.59 8.96 -1.49
C LEU A 105 14.25 9.56 -1.92
N ASP A 106 13.65 10.45 -1.12
CA ASP A 106 12.37 11.12 -1.45
C ASP A 106 12.50 11.91 -2.76
N ARG A 107 13.60 12.63 -2.91
CA ARG A 107 13.89 13.42 -4.12
C ARG A 107 14.03 12.56 -5.37
N VAL A 108 14.89 11.54 -5.35
CA VAL A 108 15.10 10.66 -6.52
C VAL A 108 13.80 9.93 -6.87
N SER A 109 13.08 9.45 -5.87
CA SER A 109 11.79 8.77 -6.06
C SER A 109 10.77 9.68 -6.74
N ARG A 110 10.64 10.94 -6.33
CA ARG A 110 9.76 11.92 -7.00
C ARG A 110 10.12 12.11 -8.47
N GLU A 111 11.40 12.25 -8.77
CA GLU A 111 11.87 12.43 -10.14
C GLU A 111 11.56 11.21 -11.02
N TYR A 112 11.68 9.99 -10.49
CA TYR A 112 11.27 8.77 -11.18
C TYR A 112 9.75 8.73 -11.43
N LEU A 113 8.95 9.03 -10.41
CA LEU A 113 7.48 9.00 -10.52
C LEU A 113 6.96 10.07 -11.48
N GLU A 114 7.57 11.25 -11.51
CA GLU A 114 7.23 12.32 -12.46
C GLU A 114 7.54 11.93 -13.90
N LYS A 115 8.73 11.36 -14.17
CA LYS A 115 9.10 10.88 -15.51
C LYS A 115 8.13 9.82 -16.02
N MET A 116 7.67 8.93 -15.15
CA MET A 116 6.69 7.90 -15.51
C MET A 116 5.27 8.42 -15.69
N GLY A 117 4.85 9.40 -14.89
CA GLY A 117 3.53 10.03 -15.01
C GLY A 117 3.32 10.72 -16.36
N GLN A 118 4.39 11.17 -17.00
CA GLN A 118 4.35 11.80 -18.34
C GLN A 118 4.11 10.80 -19.48
N LEU A 119 4.31 9.50 -19.25
CA LEU A 119 4.23 8.44 -20.27
C LEU A 119 2.86 7.72 -20.32
N ALA A 120 1.85 8.24 -19.61
CA ALA A 120 0.56 7.62 -19.26
C ALA A 120 -0.11 6.65 -20.28
N GLU A 121 0.34 5.40 -20.27
CA GLU A 121 -0.40 4.21 -20.71
C GLU A 121 -0.82 3.39 -19.48
N SER A 122 -1.93 2.64 -19.54
CA SER A 122 -2.50 1.94 -18.37
C SER A 122 -1.52 1.00 -17.67
N HIS A 123 -0.62 0.35 -18.41
CA HIS A 123 0.43 -0.52 -17.87
C HIS A 123 1.49 0.22 -17.01
N LEU A 124 1.63 1.54 -17.18
CA LEU A 124 2.59 2.33 -16.41
C LEU A 124 2.06 2.76 -15.05
N GLN A 125 0.74 2.72 -14.83
CA GLN A 125 0.13 3.02 -13.53
C GLN A 125 0.46 1.95 -12.49
N ASP A 126 0.41 0.67 -12.87
CA ASP A 126 0.79 -0.43 -11.98
C ASP A 126 2.27 -0.32 -11.59
N ARG A 127 3.14 0.05 -12.54
CA ARG A 127 4.56 0.27 -12.29
C ARG A 127 4.83 1.48 -11.37
N HIS A 128 3.99 2.50 -11.42
CA HIS A 128 4.07 3.64 -10.48
C HIS A 128 3.79 3.19 -9.05
N ALA A 129 2.74 2.38 -8.85
CA ALA A 129 2.40 1.81 -7.54
C ALA A 129 3.52 0.89 -7.03
N ASP A 130 4.15 0.12 -7.89
CA ASP A 130 5.28 -0.76 -7.53
C ASP A 130 6.50 0.02 -7.03
N ILE A 131 6.87 1.12 -7.69
CA ILE A 131 7.96 1.98 -7.22
C ILE A 131 7.62 2.59 -5.86
N LEU A 132 6.39 3.12 -5.71
CA LEU A 132 5.95 3.67 -4.43
C LEU A 132 6.03 2.63 -3.31
N ASP A 133 5.64 1.38 -3.56
CA ASP A 133 5.70 0.32 -2.56
C ASP A 133 7.14 0.03 -2.11
N VAL A 134 8.11 0.01 -3.05
CA VAL A 134 9.53 -0.15 -2.72
C VAL A 134 10.07 1.05 -1.93
N VAL A 135 9.71 2.27 -2.33
CA VAL A 135 10.16 3.51 -1.67
C VAL A 135 9.60 3.61 -0.26
N ASP A 136 8.31 3.32 -0.07
CA ASP A 136 7.67 3.34 1.25
C ASP A 136 8.36 2.36 2.21
N ARG A 137 8.72 1.16 1.74
CA ARG A 137 9.45 0.16 2.53
C ARG A 137 10.83 0.64 2.98
N LEU A 138 11.53 1.39 2.14
CA LEU A 138 12.82 1.98 2.47
C LEU A 138 12.64 3.13 3.46
N MET A 139 11.64 4.00 3.25
CA MET A 139 11.33 5.11 4.16
C MET A 139 10.97 4.64 5.56
N GLU A 140 10.16 3.59 5.70
CA GLU A 140 9.81 2.99 7.00
C GLU A 140 11.05 2.61 7.81
N ARG A 141 12.06 2.03 7.14
CA ARG A 141 13.31 1.60 7.77
C ARG A 141 14.19 2.78 8.14
N LEU A 142 14.34 3.72 7.22
CA LEU A 142 15.27 4.84 7.38
C LEU A 142 14.78 5.83 8.43
N LEU A 143 13.47 6.14 8.43
CA LEU A 143 12.86 7.03 9.41
C LEU A 143 12.71 6.39 10.80
N ALA A 144 12.91 5.06 10.90
CA ALA A 144 12.68 4.27 12.11
C ALA A 144 11.30 4.49 12.75
N VAL A 145 10.34 4.98 11.96
CA VAL A 145 8.95 5.11 12.36
C VAL A 145 8.30 3.77 12.10
N GLN A 146 7.67 3.19 13.12
CA GLN A 146 6.73 2.10 12.90
C GLN A 146 5.38 2.74 12.56
N PRO A 147 4.99 2.87 11.27
CA PRO A 147 3.59 3.14 10.98
C PRO A 147 2.76 2.02 11.62
N ARG A 148 1.56 2.34 12.12
CA ARG A 148 0.60 1.29 12.52
C ARG A 148 0.46 0.35 11.33
N ARG A 149 0.94 -0.88 11.47
CA ARG A 149 0.84 -1.87 10.40
C ARG A 149 -0.59 -2.35 10.37
N LEU A 150 -1.07 -2.71 9.18
CA LEU A 150 -2.34 -3.42 9.05
C LEU A 150 -2.31 -4.77 9.79
N ALA A 151 -1.12 -5.28 10.09
CA ALA A 151 -0.91 -6.44 10.95
C ALA A 151 -1.21 -6.19 12.44
N ASP A 152 -1.26 -4.94 12.90
CA ASP A 152 -1.53 -4.56 14.29
C ASP A 152 -3.03 -4.38 14.56
N ILE A 153 -3.89 -4.73 13.60
CA ILE A 153 -5.34 -4.78 13.79
C ILE A 153 -5.62 -5.91 14.79
N GLU A 154 -6.33 -5.60 15.88
CA GLU A 154 -6.65 -6.57 16.96
C GLU A 154 -8.12 -6.97 16.99
N GLU A 155 -8.99 -6.28 16.23
CA GLU A 155 -10.44 -6.49 16.19
C GLU A 155 -10.97 -6.60 14.76
N PRO A 156 -12.14 -7.23 14.53
CA PRO A 156 -12.74 -7.31 13.21
C PRO A 156 -13.13 -5.93 12.66
N VAL A 157 -12.65 -5.57 11.47
CA VAL A 157 -12.84 -4.25 10.85
C VAL A 157 -13.13 -4.30 9.36
N VAL A 158 -13.77 -3.25 8.85
CA VAL A 158 -13.73 -2.87 7.43
C VAL A 158 -12.54 -1.95 7.21
N LEU A 159 -11.63 -2.33 6.33
CA LEU A 159 -10.48 -1.53 5.94
C LEU A 159 -10.88 -0.57 4.81
N VAL A 160 -10.82 0.73 5.08
CA VAL A 160 -11.01 1.79 4.08
C VAL A 160 -9.66 2.43 3.76
N ALA A 161 -9.28 2.50 2.50
CA ALA A 161 -8.05 3.18 2.09
C ALA A 161 -8.23 3.97 0.79
N ARG A 162 -7.28 4.84 0.46
CA ARG A 162 -7.26 5.45 -0.88
C ARG A 162 -6.86 4.43 -1.94
N ASP A 163 -5.87 3.62 -1.60
CA ASP A 163 -5.23 2.57 -2.38
C ASP A 163 -4.56 1.62 -1.36
N LEU A 164 -4.30 0.37 -1.74
CA LEU A 164 -3.52 -0.60 -1.00
C LEU A 164 -2.42 -1.15 -1.90
N SER A 165 -1.18 -1.18 -1.42
CA SER A 165 -0.13 -1.88 -2.17
C SER A 165 -0.26 -3.39 -2.08
N PRO A 166 0.41 -4.14 -2.98
CA PRO A 166 0.41 -5.59 -2.90
C PRO A 166 0.95 -6.11 -1.57
N SER A 167 2.01 -5.47 -1.09
CA SER A 167 2.64 -5.70 0.20
C SER A 167 1.67 -5.59 1.37
N GLU A 168 0.89 -4.52 1.41
CA GLU A 168 -0.14 -4.29 2.43
C GLU A 168 -1.23 -5.34 2.35
N THR A 169 -1.67 -5.65 1.12
CA THR A 169 -2.76 -6.60 0.87
C THR A 169 -2.40 -8.02 1.32
N VAL A 170 -1.17 -8.48 1.05
CA VAL A 170 -0.68 -9.80 1.51
C VAL A 170 -0.51 -9.85 3.03
N GLY A 171 -0.15 -8.72 3.66
CA GLY A 171 0.01 -8.63 5.11
C GLY A 171 -1.30 -8.58 5.91
N LEU A 172 -2.46 -8.53 5.25
CA LEU A 172 -3.76 -8.46 5.93
C LEU A 172 -4.06 -9.74 6.71
N ASN A 173 -4.46 -9.58 7.97
CA ASN A 173 -5.03 -10.67 8.74
C ASN A 173 -6.48 -10.92 8.27
N ARG A 174 -6.69 -12.02 7.55
CA ARG A 174 -8.00 -12.41 6.97
C ARG A 174 -9.08 -12.67 8.02
N GLU A 175 -8.71 -12.96 9.26
CA GLU A 175 -9.67 -13.17 10.35
C GLU A 175 -10.21 -11.85 10.91
N LEU A 176 -9.44 -10.76 10.76
CA LEU A 176 -9.77 -9.45 11.33
C LEU A 176 -10.23 -8.47 10.25
N VAL A 177 -9.69 -8.54 9.04
CA VAL A 177 -10.12 -7.68 7.93
C VAL A 177 -11.32 -8.31 7.24
N GLN A 178 -12.52 -7.89 7.64
CA GLN A 178 -13.79 -8.46 7.18
C GLN A 178 -14.18 -7.98 5.78
N ALA A 179 -13.76 -6.78 5.39
CA ALA A 179 -13.91 -6.25 4.03
C ALA A 179 -12.90 -5.15 3.73
N ILE A 180 -12.70 -4.89 2.43
CA ILE A 180 -11.83 -3.85 1.90
C ILE A 180 -12.62 -2.88 1.03
N VAL A 181 -12.43 -1.57 1.23
CA VAL A 181 -12.96 -0.54 0.36
C VAL A 181 -11.86 0.43 -0.03
N VAL A 182 -11.64 0.64 -1.32
CA VAL A 182 -10.63 1.61 -1.81
C VAL A 182 -11.20 2.69 -2.73
N GLU A 183 -10.64 3.90 -2.65
CA GLU A 183 -11.03 5.02 -3.53
C GLU A 183 -10.57 4.85 -4.97
N VAL A 184 -9.33 4.39 -5.14
CA VAL A 184 -8.65 4.26 -6.42
C VAL A 184 -8.25 2.81 -6.60
N GLY A 185 -8.53 2.27 -7.78
CA GLY A 185 -8.19 0.90 -8.14
C GLY A 185 -8.90 0.49 -9.41
N SER A 186 -8.37 -0.52 -10.09
CA SER A 186 -8.99 -1.14 -11.26
C SER A 186 -9.25 -2.63 -10.97
N VAL A 187 -10.13 -3.27 -11.75
CA VAL A 187 -10.40 -4.72 -11.62
C VAL A 187 -9.17 -5.59 -11.85
N THR A 188 -8.17 -5.05 -12.55
CA THR A 188 -6.89 -5.71 -12.85
C THR A 188 -5.77 -5.26 -11.92
N SER A 189 -6.02 -4.33 -11.00
CA SER A 189 -5.00 -3.88 -10.04
C SER A 189 -4.59 -5.02 -9.11
N HIS A 190 -3.33 -5.01 -8.68
CA HIS A 190 -2.80 -6.04 -7.80
C HIS A 190 -3.59 -6.17 -6.50
N SER A 191 -4.06 -5.07 -5.92
CA SER A 191 -4.89 -5.07 -4.71
C SER A 191 -6.25 -5.74 -4.94
N ALA A 192 -6.89 -5.53 -6.10
CA ALA A 192 -8.14 -6.19 -6.46
C ALA A 192 -7.95 -7.70 -6.71
N ILE A 193 -6.85 -8.08 -7.37
CA ILE A 193 -6.49 -9.48 -7.62
C ILE A 193 -6.20 -10.20 -6.30
N LEU A 194 -5.40 -9.57 -5.43
CA LEU A 194 -5.05 -10.14 -4.13
C LEU A 194 -6.25 -10.22 -3.20
N ALA A 195 -7.13 -9.22 -3.15
CA ALA A 195 -8.36 -9.30 -2.35
C ALA A 195 -9.25 -10.49 -2.75
N ARG A 196 -9.39 -10.77 -4.06
CA ARG A 196 -10.09 -11.96 -4.58
C ARG A 196 -9.43 -13.25 -4.15
N ALA A 197 -8.11 -13.33 -4.32
CA ALA A 197 -7.32 -14.49 -3.94
C ALA A 197 -7.39 -14.74 -2.41
N LEU A 198 -7.50 -13.64 -1.64
CA LEU A 198 -7.70 -13.64 -0.21
C LEU A 198 -9.16 -13.87 0.21
N GLN A 199 -10.11 -13.96 -0.73
CA GLN A 199 -11.55 -14.16 -0.46
C GLN A 199 -12.11 -13.16 0.56
N ILE A 200 -11.53 -11.96 0.63
CA ILE A 200 -12.03 -10.87 1.46
C ILE A 200 -13.02 -10.08 0.60
N PRO A 201 -14.28 -9.85 1.04
CA PRO A 201 -15.22 -8.98 0.34
C PRO A 201 -14.59 -7.62 0.03
N ALA A 202 -14.66 -7.18 -1.22
CA ALA A 202 -13.96 -5.96 -1.63
C ALA A 202 -14.71 -5.13 -2.67
N VAL A 203 -14.74 -3.82 -2.44
CA VAL A 203 -15.28 -2.81 -3.35
C VAL A 203 -14.20 -1.78 -3.66
N ILE A 204 -13.96 -1.52 -4.94
CA ILE A 204 -12.95 -0.54 -5.39
C ILE A 204 -13.62 0.61 -6.11
N GLY A 205 -12.89 1.73 -6.26
CA GLY A 205 -13.37 2.87 -7.03
C GLY A 205 -14.51 3.60 -6.35
N VAL A 206 -14.53 3.67 -5.01
CA VAL A 206 -15.54 4.41 -4.24
C VAL A 206 -15.03 5.83 -3.97
N PRO A 207 -15.45 6.87 -4.72
CA PRO A 207 -14.79 8.16 -4.65
C PRO A 207 -14.98 8.85 -3.31
N SER A 208 -13.87 9.33 -2.74
CA SER A 208 -13.81 10.05 -1.48
C SER A 208 -14.29 9.26 -0.26
N ILE A 209 -14.26 7.91 -0.30
CA ILE A 209 -14.68 7.10 0.86
C ILE A 209 -13.85 7.45 2.10
N THR A 210 -12.55 7.70 1.96
CA THR A 210 -11.67 8.00 3.11
C THR A 210 -12.04 9.31 3.80
N ALA A 211 -12.64 10.25 3.08
CA ALA A 211 -13.11 11.54 3.62
C ALA A 211 -14.55 11.48 4.14
N LYS A 212 -15.34 10.46 3.77
CA LYS A 212 -16.76 10.32 4.13
C LYS A 212 -16.97 9.45 5.37
N VAL A 213 -16.00 8.61 5.72
CA VAL A 213 -16.11 7.69 6.86
C VAL A 213 -15.43 8.24 8.10
N ILE A 214 -16.01 7.96 9.26
CA ILE A 214 -15.43 8.27 10.57
C ILE A 214 -14.85 6.98 11.16
N PRO A 215 -13.56 6.94 11.55
CA PRO A 215 -12.98 5.76 12.21
C PRO A 215 -13.85 5.25 13.36
N GLY A 216 -14.09 3.94 13.40
CA GLY A 216 -14.93 3.25 14.38
C GLY A 216 -16.42 3.19 14.04
N GLN A 217 -16.92 3.93 13.04
CA GLN A 217 -18.31 3.81 12.60
C GLN A 217 -18.53 2.48 11.84
N PHE A 218 -19.75 1.95 11.86
CA PHE A 218 -20.06 0.70 11.16
C PHE A 218 -20.27 0.92 9.65
N LEU A 219 -19.75 -0.03 8.87
CA LEU A 219 -19.98 -0.12 7.44
C LEU A 219 -20.59 -1.48 7.10
N VAL A 220 -21.54 -1.49 6.17
CA VAL A 220 -21.87 -2.71 5.40
C VAL A 220 -21.17 -2.61 4.05
N VAL A 221 -20.47 -3.68 3.67
CA VAL A 221 -19.81 -3.77 2.36
C VAL A 221 -20.34 -5.00 1.64
N ASP A 222 -20.92 -4.80 0.47
CA ASP A 222 -21.29 -5.86 -0.47
C ASP A 222 -20.30 -5.85 -1.63
N GLY A 223 -19.37 -6.80 -1.60
CA GLY A 223 -18.34 -6.96 -2.62
C GLY A 223 -18.84 -7.62 -3.92
N SER A 224 -20.10 -8.06 -3.96
CA SER A 224 -20.76 -8.60 -5.16
C SER A 224 -21.39 -7.47 -5.96
N ASP A 225 -22.25 -6.67 -5.31
CA ASP A 225 -22.97 -5.56 -5.93
C ASP A 225 -22.15 -4.27 -5.98
N GLY A 226 -21.00 -4.22 -5.29
CA GLY A 226 -20.17 -3.03 -5.21
C GLY A 226 -20.76 -1.93 -4.34
N THR A 227 -21.62 -2.29 -3.38
CA THR A 227 -22.35 -1.34 -2.53
C THR A 227 -21.65 -1.18 -1.19
N VAL A 228 -21.51 0.06 -0.74
CA VAL A 228 -20.97 0.40 0.59
C VAL A 228 -21.99 1.28 1.32
N ILE A 229 -22.36 0.88 2.54
CA ILE A 229 -23.39 1.55 3.34
C ILE A 229 -22.77 2.07 4.63
N LEU A 230 -22.91 3.37 4.87
CA LEU A 230 -22.41 4.08 6.06
C LEU A 230 -23.54 4.24 7.06
N ASP A 231 -23.22 4.02 8.34
CA ASP A 231 -24.17 4.04 9.46
C ASP A 231 -25.45 3.26 9.14
N PRO A 232 -25.32 1.95 8.82
CA PRO A 232 -26.45 1.13 8.43
C PRO A 232 -27.46 1.05 9.58
N GLU A 233 -28.74 1.19 9.23
CA GLU A 233 -29.81 1.06 10.22
C GLU A 233 -29.84 -0.39 10.78
N PRO A 234 -30.36 -0.61 12.00
CA PRO A 234 -30.35 -1.94 12.63
C PRO A 234 -31.01 -3.04 11.79
N ASN A 235 -31.94 -2.68 10.90
CA ASN A 235 -32.60 -3.62 9.98
C ASN A 235 -31.71 -4.01 8.79
N THR A 236 -30.80 -3.11 8.35
CA THR A 236 -29.83 -3.39 7.28
C THR A 236 -28.70 -4.27 7.79
N GLN A 237 -28.30 -4.16 9.06
CA GLN A 237 -27.24 -4.96 9.67
C GLN A 237 -27.60 -6.45 9.89
N ARG A 238 -28.90 -6.81 9.82
CA ARG A 238 -29.41 -8.15 10.14
C ARG A 238 -29.74 -9.01 8.91
N ARG A 239 -29.52 -8.49 7.70
CA ARG A 239 -29.77 -9.18 6.43
C ARG A 239 -28.46 -9.62 5.81
#